data_AF-A0A371JKR4-F1
#
_entry.id   AF-A0A371JKR4-F1
#
_cell.length_a   1.000
_cell.length_b   1.000
_cell.length_c   1.000
_cell.angle_alpha   90.00
_cell.angle_beta   90.00
_cell.angle_gamma   90.00
#
_symmetry.space_group_name_H-M   'P 1'
#
loop_
_entity.id
_entity.type
_entity.pdbx_description
1 polymer ?
#
loop_
_entity_poly.entity_id
_entity_poly.type
_entity_poly.pdbx_seq_one_letter_code
_entity_poly.pdbx_strand_id
1 'polypeptide(L)'
;GTSITVTDAGGTLSQDLDGTFATDAELAALNTDDADADPTNEYNTGSGITAGSVEITDAGGTESVNLISADANNDISAGTDGALYLNVASVSISETNTSLSFDSGTGQLTYTNELGNNPVVDLSSLEDDADADPTNEYNTAVGLTGTSITVTDAGGTLSQDLDGTFATDAELAAL
;
A
#
# COMPACT_ATOMS: atom_id res chain seq x y z
N GLY A 1 66.64 -19.64 -18.35
CA GLY A 1 67.47 -18.87 -17.41
C GLY A 1 67.66 -17.48 -17.97
N THR A 2 67.57 -16.48 -17.11
CA THR A 2 67.88 -15.10 -17.46
C THR A 2 69.40 -14.99 -17.51
N SER A 3 70.02 -15.05 -18.68
CA SER A 3 71.47 -14.85 -18.80
C SER A 3 71.79 -13.88 -19.90
N ILE A 4 72.75 -13.00 -19.66
CA ILE A 4 73.34 -12.16 -20.70
C ILE A 4 74.65 -12.80 -21.12
N THR A 5 74.78 -13.03 -22.43
CA THR A 5 75.99 -13.55 -23.03
C THR A 5 76.54 -12.54 -24.02
N VAL A 6 77.81 -12.18 -23.84
CA VAL A 6 78.54 -11.29 -24.75
C VAL A 6 79.73 -12.05 -25.30
N THR A 7 79.91 -12.00 -26.62
CA THR A 7 81.05 -12.61 -27.30
C THR A 7 81.79 -11.56 -28.10
N ASP A 8 83.10 -11.49 -27.90
CA ASP A 8 84.01 -10.70 -28.72
C ASP A 8 85.17 -11.55 -29.22
N ALA A 9 86.17 -10.91 -29.84
CA ALA A 9 87.35 -11.59 -30.36
C ALA A 9 88.19 -12.31 -29.28
N GLY A 10 88.01 -11.96 -28.00
CA GLY A 10 88.66 -12.56 -26.83
C GLY A 10 87.88 -13.73 -26.21
N GLY A 11 86.67 -14.04 -26.69
CA GLY A 11 85.87 -15.18 -26.25
C GLY A 11 84.48 -14.77 -25.76
N THR A 12 83.80 -15.72 -25.10
CA THR A 12 82.43 -15.53 -24.60
C THR A 12 82.41 -15.45 -23.09
N LEU A 13 81.80 -14.38 -22.57
CA LEU A 13 81.43 -14.28 -21.15
C LEU A 13 79.91 -14.42 -21.04
N SER A 14 79.47 -15.24 -20.08
CA SER A 14 78.05 -15.40 -19.74
C SER A 14 77.85 -15.09 -18.28
N GLN A 15 76.95 -14.16 -17.97
CA GLN A 15 76.51 -13.87 -16.61
C GLN A 15 75.12 -14.45 -16.43
N ASP A 16 74.98 -15.27 -15.40
CA ASP A 16 73.70 -15.74 -14.91
C ASP A 16 73.02 -14.61 -14.11
N LEU A 17 71.76 -14.34 -14.42
CA LEU A 17 70.94 -13.30 -13.79
C LEU A 17 69.72 -13.89 -13.07
N ASP A 18 69.64 -15.21 -12.93
CA ASP A 18 68.54 -15.91 -12.22
C ASP A 18 68.33 -15.37 -10.80
N GLY A 19 69.42 -14.93 -10.15
CA GLY A 19 69.37 -14.30 -8.82
C GLY A 19 68.89 -12.84 -8.78
N THR A 20 68.53 -12.22 -9.91
CA THR A 20 68.13 -10.80 -9.99
C THR A 20 66.86 -10.57 -10.81
N PHE A 21 66.64 -11.36 -11.86
CA PHE A 21 65.45 -11.25 -12.70
C PHE A 21 64.73 -12.59 -12.78
N ALA A 22 63.44 -12.60 -12.42
CA ALA A 22 62.56 -13.74 -12.63
C ALA A 22 62.38 -14.02 -14.14
N THR A 23 62.33 -15.29 -14.49
CA THR A 23 61.94 -15.78 -15.81
C THR A 23 60.42 -15.66 -16.00
N ASP A 24 59.97 -15.65 -17.26
CA ASP A 24 58.53 -15.70 -17.58
C ASP A 24 57.84 -16.94 -17.00
N ALA A 25 58.58 -18.06 -16.81
CA ALA A 25 58.06 -19.27 -16.19
C ALA A 25 57.87 -19.11 -14.67
N GLU A 26 58.78 -18.41 -13.99
CA GLU A 26 58.66 -18.08 -12.57
C GLU A 26 57.58 -17.03 -12.34
N LEU A 27 57.45 -16.05 -13.24
CA LEU A 27 56.38 -15.05 -13.19
C LEU A 27 55.01 -15.65 -13.53
N ALA A 28 54.94 -16.64 -14.44
CA ALA A 28 53.71 -17.37 -14.72
C ALA A 28 53.34 -18.37 -13.61
N ALA A 29 54.32 -18.86 -12.84
CA ALA A 29 54.09 -19.62 -11.61
C ALA A 29 53.62 -18.73 -10.44
N LEU A 30 53.93 -17.43 -10.50
CA LEU A 30 53.32 -16.38 -9.69
C LEU A 30 51.94 -16.03 -10.29
N ASN A 31 51.02 -16.98 -10.19
CA ASN A 31 49.62 -16.91 -10.62
C ASN A 31 49.03 -15.49 -10.42
N THR A 32 48.35 -14.94 -11.43
CA THR A 32 47.68 -13.61 -11.37
C THR A 32 46.35 -13.61 -10.61
N ASP A 33 46.11 -14.66 -9.83
CA ASP A 33 45.16 -14.69 -8.73
C ASP A 33 46.00 -14.34 -7.49
N ASP A 34 45.60 -13.38 -6.66
CA ASP A 34 46.51 -12.88 -5.60
C ASP A 34 46.95 -13.94 -4.60
N ALA A 35 46.33 -15.14 -4.66
CA ALA A 35 46.82 -16.47 -4.25
C ALA A 35 47.77 -16.41 -3.06
N ASP A 36 47.35 -15.65 -2.06
CA ASP A 36 47.53 -16.04 -0.70
C ASP A 36 46.75 -17.35 -0.52
N ALA A 37 47.33 -18.42 -1.04
CA ALA A 37 46.88 -19.79 -0.92
C ALA A 37 47.53 -20.43 0.31
N ASP A 38 47.95 -19.60 1.27
CA ASP A 38 48.37 -20.05 2.59
C ASP A 38 47.11 -20.40 3.37
N PRO A 39 46.73 -21.71 3.45
CA PRO A 39 45.46 -22.18 4.01
C PRO A 39 45.23 -21.74 5.47
N THR A 40 46.26 -21.17 6.09
CA THR A 40 46.27 -20.69 7.47
C THR A 40 45.70 -19.29 7.63
N ASN A 41 45.37 -18.55 6.56
CA ASN A 41 44.78 -17.21 6.66
C ASN A 41 43.43 -17.00 5.96
N GLU A 42 42.94 -17.97 5.19
CA GLU A 42 41.57 -18.04 4.71
C GLU A 42 40.67 -18.61 5.81
N TYR A 43 40.65 -17.90 6.94
CA TYR A 43 39.88 -18.29 8.10
C TYR A 43 38.41 -18.49 7.72
N ASN A 44 37.85 -17.61 6.89
CA ASN A 44 36.47 -17.72 6.43
C ASN A 44 36.41 -18.39 5.05
N THR A 45 35.78 -19.56 4.98
CA THR A 45 35.62 -20.38 3.77
C THR A 45 34.26 -20.20 3.09
N GLY A 46 33.33 -19.50 3.73
CA GLY A 46 32.02 -19.19 3.14
C GLY A 46 31.27 -18.11 3.92
N SER A 47 30.35 -17.43 3.23
CA SER A 47 29.41 -16.50 3.82
C SER A 47 28.05 -16.60 3.15
N GLY A 48 26.98 -16.33 3.91
CA GLY A 48 25.62 -16.40 3.40
C GLY A 48 24.58 -15.83 4.35
N ILE A 49 23.34 -15.82 3.89
CA ILE A 49 22.18 -15.54 4.74
C ILE A 49 21.29 -16.78 4.69
N THR A 50 21.07 -17.39 5.84
CA THR A 50 20.21 -18.57 6.00
C THR A 50 19.16 -18.26 7.05
N ALA A 51 17.88 -18.42 6.70
CA ALA A 51 16.77 -18.21 7.62
C ALA A 51 16.84 -16.87 8.41
N GLY A 52 17.25 -15.79 7.73
CA GLY A 52 17.38 -14.46 8.35
C GLY A 52 18.56 -14.29 9.30
N SER A 53 19.50 -15.24 9.32
CA SER A 53 20.77 -15.12 10.03
C SER A 53 21.92 -14.93 9.05
N VAL A 54 22.87 -14.06 9.40
CA VAL A 54 24.14 -13.99 8.68
C VAL A 54 25.04 -15.10 9.19
N GLU A 55 25.53 -15.91 8.27
CA GLU A 55 26.38 -17.07 8.55
C GLU A 55 27.75 -16.87 7.92
N ILE A 56 28.80 -17.08 8.72
CA ILE A 56 30.19 -17.12 8.28
C ILE A 56 30.74 -18.49 8.65
N THR A 57 31.23 -19.24 7.67
CA THR A 57 31.82 -20.56 7.90
C THR A 57 33.33 -20.45 7.90
N ASP A 58 33.96 -20.91 8.98
CA ASP A 58 35.40 -21.00 9.16
C ASP A 58 35.85 -22.46 9.41
N ALA A 59 37.14 -22.66 9.69
CA ALA A 59 37.69 -23.99 9.98
C ALA A 59 37.16 -24.62 11.28
N GLY A 60 36.55 -23.83 12.17
CA GLY A 60 35.92 -24.25 13.43
C GLY A 60 34.42 -24.53 13.32
N GLY A 61 33.77 -24.10 12.24
CA GLY A 61 32.35 -24.34 11.98
C GLY A 61 31.66 -23.11 11.37
N THR A 62 30.35 -23.00 11.55
CA THR A 62 29.57 -21.84 11.11
C THR A 62 29.21 -20.98 12.31
N GLU A 63 29.68 -19.73 12.32
CA GLU A 63 29.23 -18.70 13.22
C GLU A 63 27.99 -18.01 12.64
N SER A 64 26.98 -17.80 13.48
CA SER A 64 25.66 -17.32 13.05
C SER A 64 25.17 -16.17 13.92
N VAL A 65 24.74 -15.09 13.27
CA VAL A 65 24.10 -13.94 13.91
C VAL A 65 22.69 -13.81 13.38
N ASN A 66 21.71 -14.11 14.24
CA ASN A 66 20.30 -13.90 13.91
C ASN A 66 19.98 -12.41 13.83
N LEU A 67 19.40 -11.98 12.71
CA LEU A 67 18.99 -10.59 12.47
C LEU A 67 17.49 -10.34 12.74
N ILE A 68 16.73 -11.39 13.05
CA ILE A 68 15.30 -11.32 13.35
C ILE A 68 15.10 -11.19 14.85
N SER A 69 14.44 -10.12 15.30
CA SER A 69 14.09 -9.96 16.71
C SER A 69 13.08 -11.01 17.15
N ALA A 70 13.28 -11.55 18.35
CA ALA A 70 12.32 -12.45 19.00
C ALA A 70 11.22 -11.71 19.78
N ASP A 71 11.30 -10.38 19.83
CA ASP A 71 10.30 -9.56 20.52
C ASP A 71 8.93 -9.68 19.84
N ALA A 72 7.87 -9.52 20.65
CA ALA A 72 6.52 -9.44 20.11
C ALA A 72 6.39 -8.24 19.15
N ASN A 73 5.55 -8.41 18.12
CA ASN A 73 5.32 -7.41 17.06
C ASN A 73 6.53 -7.16 16.15
N ASN A 74 7.48 -8.11 16.05
CA ASN A 74 8.49 -8.07 15.00
C ASN A 74 7.84 -8.40 13.64
N ASP A 75 7.89 -7.45 12.71
CA ASP A 75 7.32 -7.59 11.35
C ASP A 75 8.33 -8.11 10.31
N ILE A 76 9.58 -8.38 10.70
CA ILE A 76 10.62 -8.90 9.80
C ILE A 76 10.62 -10.43 9.82
N SER A 77 10.58 -11.05 8.64
CA SER A 77 10.68 -12.51 8.48
C SER A 77 11.77 -12.88 7.48
N ALA A 78 12.27 -14.11 7.57
CA ALA A 78 13.11 -14.70 6.54
C ALA A 78 12.25 -15.17 5.36
N GLY A 79 12.67 -14.83 4.16
CA GLY A 79 12.14 -15.34 2.90
C GLY A 79 12.63 -16.75 2.61
N THR A 80 12.05 -17.38 1.58
CA THR A 80 12.48 -18.70 1.10
C THR A 80 13.88 -18.69 0.50
N ASP A 81 14.35 -17.52 0.08
CA ASP A 81 15.70 -17.24 -0.38
C ASP A 81 16.67 -16.91 0.78
N GLY A 82 16.19 -16.98 2.04
CA GLY A 82 16.95 -16.68 3.24
C GLY A 82 17.03 -15.19 3.60
N ALA A 83 16.72 -14.29 2.66
CA ALA A 83 16.79 -12.85 2.87
C ALA A 83 15.69 -12.33 3.82
N LEU A 84 15.85 -11.13 4.35
CA LEU A 84 14.85 -10.51 5.23
C LEU A 84 13.81 -9.75 4.42
N TYR A 85 12.54 -9.87 4.80
CA TYR A 85 11.46 -9.06 4.24
C TYR A 85 10.47 -8.62 5.32
N LEU A 86 9.72 -7.57 5.02
CA LEU A 86 8.62 -7.10 5.86
C LEU A 86 7.39 -7.99 5.61
N ASN A 87 6.99 -8.75 6.62
CA ASN A 87 5.73 -9.47 6.61
C ASN A 87 4.58 -8.48 6.87
N VAL A 88 4.07 -7.89 5.80
CA VAL A 88 2.97 -6.92 5.83
C VAL A 88 1.66 -7.46 6.39
N ALA A 89 1.51 -8.77 6.61
CA ALA A 89 0.30 -9.34 7.20
C ALA A 89 0.09 -8.92 8.67
N SER A 90 1.16 -8.58 9.40
CA SER A 90 1.08 -8.05 10.78
C SER A 90 1.09 -6.53 10.85
N VAL A 91 1.34 -5.85 9.74
CA VAL A 91 1.28 -4.39 9.65
C VAL A 91 -0.17 -3.99 9.42
N SER A 92 -0.86 -3.57 10.47
CA SER A 92 -2.11 -2.81 10.33
C SER A 92 -1.79 -1.47 9.65
N ILE A 93 -1.78 -1.45 8.32
CA ILE A 93 -1.90 -0.18 7.60
C ILE A 93 -3.26 0.38 7.97
N SER A 94 -3.27 1.53 8.66
CA SER A 94 -4.54 2.17 9.00
C SER A 94 -5.32 2.38 7.70
N GLU A 95 -6.45 1.69 7.55
CA GLU A 95 -7.35 1.79 6.41
C GLU A 95 -7.75 3.26 6.28
N THR A 96 -7.15 3.96 5.31
CA THR A 96 -7.35 5.38 5.13
C THR A 96 -8.05 5.59 3.80
N ASN A 97 -9.26 6.17 3.85
CA ASN A 97 -9.88 6.68 2.64
C ASN A 97 -9.06 7.85 2.13
N THR A 98 -8.40 7.66 0.99
CA THR A 98 -7.51 8.68 0.41
C THR A 98 -8.28 9.75 -0.37
N SER A 99 -9.49 9.41 -0.82
CA SER A 99 -10.42 10.35 -1.44
C SER A 99 -11.86 10.01 -1.09
N LEU A 100 -12.71 11.04 -1.08
CA LEU A 100 -14.16 10.96 -0.95
C LEU A 100 -14.74 11.87 -2.03
N SER A 101 -15.66 11.35 -2.84
CA SER A 101 -16.31 12.10 -3.91
C SER A 101 -17.79 11.74 -3.97
N PHE A 102 -18.65 12.75 -3.99
CA PHE A 102 -20.09 12.60 -4.17
C PHE A 102 -20.48 13.12 -5.55
N ASP A 103 -21.24 12.33 -6.29
CA ASP A 103 -21.86 12.72 -7.54
C ASP A 103 -23.35 13.00 -7.32
N SER A 104 -23.70 14.29 -7.27
CA SER A 104 -25.09 14.75 -7.11
C SER A 104 -25.98 14.49 -8.33
N GLY A 105 -25.42 14.05 -9.46
CA GLY A 105 -26.21 13.63 -10.61
C GLY A 105 -26.68 12.19 -10.51
N THR A 106 -26.00 11.36 -9.72
CA THR A 106 -26.32 9.93 -9.54
C THR A 106 -26.63 9.53 -8.09
N GLY A 107 -26.46 10.44 -7.12
CA GLY A 107 -26.67 10.16 -5.70
C GLY A 107 -25.61 9.22 -5.10
N GLN A 108 -24.47 9.05 -5.75
CA GLN A 108 -23.47 8.04 -5.34
C GLN A 108 -22.29 8.69 -4.61
N LEU A 109 -21.92 8.09 -3.47
CA LEU A 109 -20.66 8.37 -2.78
C LEU A 109 -19.63 7.32 -3.19
N THR A 110 -18.53 7.76 -3.78
CA THR A 110 -17.37 6.92 -4.10
C THR A 110 -16.18 7.32 -3.22
N TYR A 111 -15.43 6.35 -2.73
CA TYR A 111 -14.18 6.58 -2.01
C TYR A 111 -13.09 5.66 -2.54
N THR A 112 -11.82 6.04 -2.36
CA THR A 112 -10.69 5.16 -2.68
C THR A 112 -10.17 4.52 -1.41
N ASN A 113 -10.24 3.19 -1.31
CA ASN A 113 -9.70 2.44 -0.18
C ASN A 113 -8.17 2.24 -0.29
N GLU A 114 -7.57 1.64 0.73
CA GLU A 114 -6.13 1.33 0.83
C GLU A 114 -5.63 0.33 -0.22
N LEU A 115 -6.53 -0.48 -0.79
CA LEU A 115 -6.24 -1.40 -1.90
C LEU A 115 -6.33 -0.73 -3.27
N GLY A 116 -6.64 0.57 -3.31
CA GLY A 116 -6.86 1.33 -4.55
C GLY A 116 -8.15 0.96 -5.28
N ASN A 117 -9.07 0.25 -4.62
CA ASN A 117 -10.42 0.03 -5.13
C ASN A 117 -11.29 1.27 -4.90
N ASN A 118 -12.37 1.37 -5.68
CA ASN A 118 -13.34 2.45 -5.60
C ASN A 118 -14.74 1.91 -5.28
N PRO A 119 -15.02 1.47 -4.03
CA PRO A 119 -16.37 1.07 -3.67
C PRO A 119 -17.35 2.24 -3.82
N VAL A 120 -18.58 1.89 -4.18
CA VAL A 120 -19.66 2.86 -4.35
C VAL A 120 -20.73 2.58 -3.30
N VAL A 121 -21.12 3.63 -2.58
CA VAL A 121 -22.28 3.64 -1.70
C VAL A 121 -23.37 4.42 -2.42
N ASP A 122 -24.45 3.73 -2.76
CA ASP A 122 -25.63 4.35 -3.34
C ASP A 122 -26.42 5.06 -2.23
N LEU A 123 -26.50 6.39 -2.33
CA LEU A 123 -27.26 7.25 -1.43
C LEU A 123 -28.46 7.90 -2.16
N SER A 124 -28.80 7.44 -3.37
CA SER A 124 -29.91 7.99 -4.16
C SER A 124 -31.25 7.93 -3.42
N SER A 125 -31.41 6.97 -2.50
CA SER A 125 -32.60 6.88 -1.64
C SER A 125 -32.67 7.93 -0.52
N LEU A 126 -31.60 8.70 -0.30
CA LEU A 126 -31.54 9.79 0.68
C LEU A 126 -31.71 11.17 0.01
N GLU A 127 -31.67 11.26 -1.32
CA GLU A 127 -32.11 12.45 -2.02
C GLU A 127 -33.63 12.60 -1.78
N ASP A 128 -34.04 13.80 -1.38
CA ASP A 128 -35.40 14.26 -1.09
C ASP A 128 -36.47 13.34 -1.71
N ASP A 129 -37.19 12.58 -0.87
CA ASP A 129 -38.30 11.76 -1.36
C ASP A 129 -39.39 12.63 -1.99
N ALA A 130 -39.33 13.95 -1.75
CA ALA A 130 -40.23 14.96 -2.24
C ALA A 130 -41.66 14.43 -2.19
N ASP A 131 -42.00 13.69 -1.12
CA ASP A 131 -43.00 12.61 -1.13
C ASP A 131 -44.21 13.03 -1.95
N ALA A 132 -44.19 12.54 -3.20
CA ALA A 132 -45.18 12.83 -4.21
C ALA A 132 -46.02 11.57 -4.46
N ASP A 133 -46.02 10.61 -3.52
CA ASP A 133 -46.82 9.40 -3.61
C ASP A 133 -48.31 9.77 -3.52
N PRO A 134 -49.01 9.88 -4.68
CA PRO A 134 -50.39 10.40 -4.80
C PRO A 134 -51.40 9.60 -3.96
N THR A 135 -50.99 8.46 -3.40
CA THR A 135 -51.81 7.58 -2.58
C THR A 135 -51.90 8.04 -1.12
N ASN A 136 -51.03 8.94 -0.67
CA ASN A 136 -51.02 9.43 0.71
C ASN A 136 -51.43 10.91 0.87
N GLU A 137 -51.57 11.67 -0.23
CA GLU A 137 -52.17 13.00 -0.25
C GLU A 137 -53.69 12.91 -0.36
N TYR A 138 -54.29 12.38 0.70
CA TYR A 138 -55.74 12.16 0.78
C TYR A 138 -56.54 13.45 0.52
N ASN A 139 -56.05 14.60 0.98
CA ASN A 139 -56.71 15.89 0.75
C ASN A 139 -56.06 16.61 -0.42
N THR A 140 -56.84 16.83 -1.48
CA THR A 140 -56.37 17.44 -2.74
C THR A 140 -56.67 18.94 -2.83
N ALA A 141 -57.66 19.43 -2.08
CA ALA A 141 -57.98 20.85 -1.99
C ALA A 141 -58.67 21.20 -0.67
N VAL A 142 -58.39 22.39 -0.16
CA VAL A 142 -59.11 23.01 0.96
C VAL A 142 -59.50 24.42 0.56
N GLY A 143 -60.76 24.80 0.79
CA GLY A 143 -61.27 26.11 0.43
C GLY A 143 -62.36 26.60 1.38
N LEU A 144 -62.52 27.92 1.47
CA LEU A 144 -63.58 28.58 2.23
C LEU A 144 -64.44 29.40 1.26
N THR A 145 -65.75 29.16 1.23
CA THR A 145 -66.69 29.93 0.41
C THR A 145 -67.89 30.33 1.27
N GLY A 146 -68.09 31.64 1.44
CA GLY A 146 -69.04 32.15 2.44
C GLY A 146 -68.63 31.66 3.84
N THR A 147 -69.54 31.00 4.53
CA THR A 147 -69.33 30.35 5.84
C THR A 147 -68.95 28.87 5.74
N SER A 148 -68.88 28.30 4.53
CA SER A 148 -68.65 26.87 4.35
C SER A 148 -67.18 26.56 4.07
N ILE A 149 -66.57 25.74 4.93
CA ILE A 149 -65.29 25.12 4.65
C ILE A 149 -65.51 23.85 3.83
N THR A 150 -64.71 23.69 2.79
CA THR A 150 -64.74 22.54 1.88
C THR A 150 -63.39 21.85 1.87
N VAL A 151 -63.40 20.53 2.00
CA VAL A 151 -62.23 19.66 1.84
C VAL A 151 -62.57 18.66 0.75
N THR A 152 -61.71 18.57 -0.26
CA THR A 152 -61.89 17.62 -1.36
C THR A 152 -60.86 16.52 -1.27
N ASP A 153 -61.32 15.28 -1.18
CA ASP A 153 -60.55 14.06 -1.20
C ASP A 153 -61.02 13.11 -2.32
N ALA A 154 -60.47 11.91 -2.39
CA ALA A 154 -60.86 10.89 -3.37
C ALA A 154 -62.31 10.38 -3.22
N GLY A 155 -62.91 10.56 -2.04
CA GLY A 155 -64.31 10.24 -1.74
C GLY A 155 -65.30 11.34 -2.11
N GLY A 156 -64.80 12.53 -2.50
CA GLY A 156 -65.59 13.68 -2.94
C GLY A 156 -65.29 14.94 -2.13
N THR A 157 -66.21 15.90 -2.16
CA THR A 157 -66.09 17.13 -1.38
C THR A 157 -66.94 17.05 -0.13
N LEU A 158 -66.30 17.08 1.04
CA LEU A 158 -66.96 17.33 2.31
C LEU A 158 -67.12 18.84 2.49
N SER A 159 -68.33 19.27 2.89
CA SER A 159 -68.63 20.66 3.20
C SER A 159 -69.20 20.77 4.60
N GLN A 160 -68.66 21.69 5.39
CA GLN A 160 -69.18 22.03 6.71
C GLN A 160 -69.52 23.52 6.74
N ASP A 161 -70.78 23.83 6.99
CA ASP A 161 -71.23 25.19 7.24
C ASP A 161 -70.85 25.61 8.66
N LEU A 162 -70.23 26.78 8.78
CA LEU A 162 -69.74 27.34 10.03
C LEU A 162 -70.63 28.46 10.57
N ASP A 163 -71.69 28.85 9.87
CA ASP A 163 -72.60 29.95 10.25
C ASP A 163 -73.23 29.71 11.64
N GLY A 164 -73.53 28.46 11.96
CA GLY A 164 -74.04 28.07 13.28
C GLY A 164 -73.02 28.16 14.44
N THR A 165 -71.75 28.44 14.15
CA THR A 165 -70.65 28.52 15.15
C THR A 165 -69.97 29.89 15.18
N PHE A 166 -69.84 30.56 14.04
CA PHE A 166 -69.22 31.88 13.94
C PHE A 166 -70.21 32.86 13.32
N ALA A 167 -70.42 34.00 13.98
CA ALA A 167 -71.17 35.10 13.38
C ALA A 167 -70.40 35.66 12.17
N THR A 168 -71.12 35.90 11.09
CA THR A 168 -70.61 36.60 9.92
C THR A 168 -70.41 38.09 10.21
N ASP A 169 -69.55 38.75 9.43
CA ASP A 169 -69.38 40.21 9.49
C ASP A 169 -70.71 40.95 9.27
N ALA A 170 -71.60 40.38 8.45
CA ALA A 170 -72.93 40.93 8.19
C ALA A 170 -73.83 40.84 9.43
N GLU A 171 -73.79 39.73 10.16
CA GLU A 171 -74.54 39.56 11.41
C GLU A 171 -73.98 40.43 12.53
N LEU A 172 -72.66 40.58 12.62
CA LEU A 172 -72.02 41.45 13.61
C LEU A 172 -72.29 42.93 13.32
N ALA A 173 -72.34 43.33 12.05
CA ALA A 173 -72.66 44.70 11.64
C ALA A 173 -74.15 45.05 11.80
N ALA A 174 -75.02 44.05 11.97
CA ALA A 174 -76.45 44.20 12.20
C ALA A 174 -76.85 44.27 13.68
N LEU A 175 -75.87 44.17 14.60
CA LEU A 175 -76.03 44.30 16.05
C LEU A 175 -75.76 45.75 16.53
#